data_AF-A0A7V0UJ56-F1
#
_entry.id   AF-A0A7V0UJ56-F1
#
_cell.length_a   1.000
_cell.length_b   1.000
_cell.length_c   1.000
_cell.angle_alpha   90.00
_cell.angle_beta   90.00
_cell.angle_gamma   90.00
#
_symmetry.space_group_name_H-M   'P 1'
#
loop_
_entity.id
_entity.type
_entity.pdbx_description
1 polymer ?
#
loop_
_entity_poly.entity_id
_entity_poly.type
_entity_poly.pdbx_seq_one_letter_code
_entity_poly.pdbx_strand_id
1 'polypeptide(L)'
;MANSFQRYPVCGLAVDPIHVGTGGARLGRVDLSIVRDPVTRIPKIPGSSLAGVCRAYAAMEYSKYPDCAGQGQASSNGGTGGHCGSADCRICTVFGFARGGQGGFAGLAAFSDAHVLLFPVATREGPVWLTCPTALRLAGMETDLSDNVLYRGQPSQPLNLGWLLLPVEQSNEWNKAQQAIQNIAAPAYVAERMGILSDKLFSHVVNSNLETRTSVSIDPATGAADAEKGALFTYEALPRSTILMWDVTCRNPAHFKVGGSKATTVKTFDEVFTVVSATHTYFEHLGIGGMGTRGMGRLRVLPTPSSATPATS
;
A
#
# COMPACT_ATOMS: atom_id res chain seq x y z
N MET A 1 16.47 -4.04 -28.90
CA MET A 1 17.10 -4.44 -27.63
C MET A 1 16.00 -4.94 -26.71
N ALA A 2 16.14 -6.11 -26.09
CA ALA A 2 15.17 -6.55 -25.09
C ALA A 2 15.21 -5.59 -23.90
N ASN A 3 14.05 -5.18 -23.38
CA ASN A 3 13.99 -4.29 -22.21
C ASN A 3 14.71 -4.95 -21.02
N SER A 4 15.33 -4.15 -20.15
CA SER A 4 16.00 -4.67 -18.94
C SER A 4 15.05 -4.83 -17.75
N PHE A 5 13.91 -4.14 -17.78
CA PHE A 5 12.87 -4.17 -16.75
C PHE A 5 11.52 -3.76 -17.34
N GLN A 6 10.45 -4.04 -16.59
CA GLN A 6 9.09 -3.56 -16.85
C GLN A 6 8.45 -3.12 -15.53
N ARG A 7 7.72 -2.00 -15.58
CA ARG A 7 6.98 -1.43 -14.44
C ARG A 7 5.52 -1.86 -14.53
N TYR A 8 4.97 -2.31 -13.41
CA TYR A 8 3.56 -2.66 -13.24
C TYR A 8 2.94 -1.74 -12.17
N PRO A 9 2.08 -0.78 -12.55
CA PRO A 9 1.35 0.01 -11.59
C PRO A 9 0.26 -0.85 -10.92
N VAL A 10 0.16 -0.73 -9.61
CA VAL A 10 -0.80 -1.47 -8.79
C VAL A 10 -1.57 -0.49 -7.92
N CYS A 11 -2.88 -0.67 -7.86
CA CYS A 11 -3.79 0.15 -7.08
C CYS A 11 -4.52 -0.71 -6.06
N GLY A 12 -4.65 -0.24 -4.82
CA GLY A 12 -5.26 -0.99 -3.73
C GLY A 12 -6.26 -0.15 -2.95
N LEU A 13 -7.43 -0.71 -2.69
CA LEU A 13 -8.48 -0.14 -1.85
C LEU A 13 -8.41 -0.76 -0.46
N ALA A 14 -8.22 0.07 0.57
CA ALA A 14 -8.30 -0.37 1.96
C ALA A 14 -9.72 -0.87 2.27
N VAL A 15 -9.87 -2.16 2.58
CA VAL A 15 -11.16 -2.75 2.98
C VAL A 15 -11.43 -2.45 4.46
N ASP A 16 -10.37 -2.60 5.26
CA ASP A 16 -10.31 -2.26 6.68
C ASP A 16 -9.30 -1.13 6.91
N PRO A 17 -9.28 -0.49 8.09
CA PRO A 17 -8.22 0.45 8.44
C PRO A 17 -6.85 -0.21 8.40
N ILE A 18 -5.81 0.50 7.95
CA ILE A 18 -4.47 -0.05 7.75
C ILE A 18 -3.49 0.62 8.71
N HIS A 19 -2.87 -0.19 9.59
CA HIS A 19 -1.83 0.26 10.52
C HIS A 19 -0.46 -0.29 10.10
N VAL A 20 0.38 0.56 9.51
CA VAL A 20 1.79 0.23 9.26
C VAL A 20 2.64 1.07 10.21
N GLY A 21 2.96 0.48 11.37
CA GLY A 21 3.62 1.17 12.47
C GLY A 21 5.08 1.56 12.18
N THR A 22 5.56 2.58 12.86
CA THR A 22 6.96 3.06 12.73
C THR A 22 7.99 2.30 13.58
N GLY A 23 7.59 1.22 14.26
CA GLY A 23 8.49 0.36 15.02
C GLY A 23 8.78 0.80 16.47
N GLY A 24 8.02 1.75 17.03
CA GLY A 24 8.14 2.14 18.44
C GLY A 24 7.16 3.23 18.83
N ALA A 25 6.95 3.39 20.15
CA ALA A 25 6.16 4.49 20.68
C ALA A 25 6.88 5.82 20.39
N ARG A 26 6.17 6.79 19.83
CA ARG A 26 6.70 8.14 19.61
C ARG A 26 6.00 9.11 20.54
N LEU A 27 6.75 10.00 21.17
CA LEU A 27 6.17 11.19 21.79
C LEU A 27 5.45 11.99 20.69
N GLY A 28 4.13 12.06 20.78
CA GLY A 28 3.28 12.65 19.76
C GLY A 28 1.80 12.55 20.11
N ARG A 29 0.93 12.81 19.11
CA ARG A 29 -0.53 12.75 19.26
C ARG A 29 -1.05 11.36 19.66
N VAL A 30 -0.33 10.32 19.25
CA VAL A 30 -0.66 8.92 19.52
C VAL A 30 0.61 8.16 19.90
N ASP A 31 0.46 7.07 20.65
CA ASP A 31 1.57 6.21 21.04
C ASP A 31 2.13 5.48 19.81
N LEU A 32 1.26 4.81 19.04
CA LEU A 32 1.64 4.03 17.86
C LEU A 32 1.23 4.74 16.57
N SER A 33 2.16 5.54 16.05
CA SER A 33 2.01 6.24 14.76
C SER A 33 2.29 5.33 13.56
N ILE A 34 1.70 5.68 12.41
CA ILE A 34 1.95 5.03 11.12
C ILE A 34 3.09 5.69 10.34
N VAL A 35 3.71 4.94 9.43
CA VAL A 35 4.79 5.43 8.58
C VAL A 35 4.28 6.52 7.64
N ARG A 36 5.10 7.56 7.46
CA ARG A 36 4.81 8.72 6.62
C ARG A 36 5.96 8.98 5.66
N ASP A 37 5.62 9.56 4.53
CA ASP A 37 6.62 10.20 3.70
C ASP A 37 7.28 11.38 4.46
N PRO A 38 8.62 11.47 4.50
CA PRO A 38 9.29 12.48 5.31
C PRO A 38 9.05 13.91 4.81
N VAL A 39 8.80 14.09 3.50
CA VAL A 39 8.64 15.41 2.89
C VAL A 39 7.17 15.83 2.92
N THR A 40 6.29 14.99 2.37
CA THR A 40 4.86 15.34 2.26
C THR A 40 4.09 15.14 3.57
N ARG A 41 4.65 14.38 4.52
CA ARG A 41 4.02 13.99 5.80
C ARG A 41 2.74 13.15 5.65
N ILE A 42 2.40 12.74 4.43
CA ILE A 42 1.26 11.87 4.14
C ILE A 42 1.65 10.43 4.52
N PRO A 43 0.75 9.65 5.15
CA PRO A 43 1.03 8.25 5.43
C PRO A 43 1.29 7.45 4.17
N LYS A 44 2.17 6.46 4.26
CA LYS A 44 2.50 5.54 3.18
C LYS A 44 2.73 4.13 3.71
N ILE A 45 2.61 3.15 2.84
CA ILE A 45 3.04 1.79 3.13
C ILE A 45 4.43 1.62 2.50
N PRO A 46 5.50 1.37 3.27
CA PRO A 46 6.83 1.17 2.70
C PRO A 46 6.87 0.00 1.73
N GLY A 47 7.64 0.14 0.64
CA GLY A 47 7.87 -0.92 -0.33
C GLY A 47 8.49 -2.16 0.31
N SER A 48 9.29 -1.98 1.37
CA SER A 48 9.82 -3.09 2.18
C SER A 48 8.74 -3.85 2.95
N SER A 49 7.69 -3.15 3.43
CA SER A 49 6.54 -3.78 4.09
C SER A 49 5.70 -4.56 3.08
N LEU A 50 5.42 -3.97 1.92
CA LEU A 50 4.76 -4.66 0.81
C LEU A 50 5.55 -5.89 0.38
N ALA A 51 6.85 -5.75 0.12
CA ALA A 51 7.72 -6.84 -0.30
C ALA A 51 7.77 -7.98 0.73
N GLY A 52 7.84 -7.65 2.02
CA GLY A 52 7.88 -8.64 3.10
C GLY A 52 6.59 -9.45 3.21
N VAL A 53 5.43 -8.76 3.17
CA VAL A 53 4.12 -9.43 3.23
C VAL A 53 3.86 -10.23 1.96
N CYS A 54 4.14 -9.65 0.80
CA CYS A 54 4.04 -10.32 -0.50
C CYS A 54 4.92 -11.58 -0.54
N ARG A 55 6.15 -11.50 -0.05
CA ARG A 55 7.03 -12.67 0.05
C ARG A 55 6.42 -13.78 0.90
N ALA A 56 5.86 -13.43 2.06
CA ALA A 56 5.25 -14.41 2.97
C ALA A 56 4.04 -15.10 2.33
N TYR A 57 3.17 -14.33 1.68
CA TYR A 57 1.99 -14.86 1.00
C TYR A 57 2.33 -15.65 -0.26
N ALA A 58 3.32 -15.22 -1.04
CA ALA A 58 3.82 -16.01 -2.15
C ALA A 58 4.41 -17.34 -1.67
N ALA A 59 5.10 -17.36 -0.52
CA ALA A 59 5.59 -18.60 0.06
C ALA A 59 4.43 -19.53 0.49
N MET A 60 3.32 -19.00 1.00
CA MET A 60 2.12 -19.81 1.29
C MET A 60 1.53 -20.38 0.01
N GLU A 61 1.29 -19.53 -0.99
CA GLU A 61 0.71 -19.88 -2.29
C GLU A 61 1.51 -20.99 -2.99
N TYR A 62 2.84 -20.89 -2.98
CA TYR A 62 3.73 -21.85 -3.64
C TYR A 62 4.24 -22.96 -2.74
N SER A 63 3.54 -23.25 -1.63
CA SER A 63 3.85 -24.35 -0.70
C SER A 63 5.32 -24.36 -0.22
N LYS A 64 5.86 -23.16 -0.01
CA LYS A 64 7.19 -22.95 0.58
C LYS A 64 7.11 -22.52 2.04
N TYR A 65 5.98 -22.00 2.51
CA TYR A 65 5.82 -21.55 3.90
C TYR A 65 6.03 -22.69 4.91
N PRO A 66 6.73 -22.46 6.05
CA PRO A 66 7.35 -21.20 6.49
C PRO A 66 8.73 -20.91 5.87
N ASP A 67 9.28 -21.83 5.08
CA ASP A 67 10.57 -21.66 4.40
C ASP A 67 10.52 -20.61 3.28
N CYS A 68 11.67 -20.01 3.00
CA CYS A 68 11.81 -18.91 2.03
C CYS A 68 10.94 -17.67 2.30
N ALA A 69 10.15 -17.63 3.36
CA ALA A 69 9.44 -16.44 3.86
C ALA A 69 10.34 -15.61 4.80
N GLY A 70 9.84 -14.46 5.24
CA GLY A 70 10.47 -13.63 6.27
C GLY A 70 11.91 -13.20 5.97
N GLN A 71 12.69 -12.94 7.02
CA GLN A 71 14.08 -12.47 6.93
C GLN A 71 15.09 -13.56 6.53
N GLY A 72 14.69 -14.83 6.51
CA GLY A 72 15.54 -15.92 6.01
C GLY A 72 16.68 -16.34 6.94
N GLN A 73 16.68 -15.89 8.19
CA GLN A 73 17.63 -16.33 9.20
C GLN A 73 17.14 -17.67 9.79
N ALA A 74 17.98 -18.70 9.70
CA ALA A 74 17.68 -19.98 10.34
C ALA A 74 17.59 -19.76 11.86
N SER A 75 16.53 -20.26 12.49
CA SER A 75 16.46 -20.34 13.95
C SER A 75 17.69 -21.10 14.46
N SER A 76 18.36 -20.55 15.48
CA SER A 76 19.50 -21.19 16.16
C SER A 76 19.15 -22.56 16.77
N ASN A 77 17.86 -22.88 16.88
CA ASN A 77 17.34 -24.11 17.46
C ASN A 77 16.66 -25.04 16.43
N GLY A 78 17.20 -25.12 15.21
CA GLY A 78 16.84 -26.16 14.24
C GLY A 78 15.47 -26.02 13.58
N GLY A 79 15.47 -25.65 12.30
CA GLY A 79 14.71 -26.46 11.34
C GLY A 79 13.70 -25.81 10.40
N THR A 80 13.33 -24.53 10.51
CA THR A 80 12.39 -23.90 9.54
C THR A 80 12.61 -22.40 9.41
N GLY A 81 12.42 -21.84 8.21
CA GLY A 81 12.37 -20.38 7.97
C GLY A 81 13.57 -19.76 7.24
N GLY A 82 14.45 -20.58 6.67
CA GLY A 82 15.63 -20.10 5.91
C GLY A 82 15.33 -19.83 4.43
N HIS A 83 16.12 -18.96 3.79
CA HIS A 83 16.08 -18.80 2.33
C HIS A 83 16.93 -19.89 1.66
N CYS A 84 16.30 -20.79 0.89
CA CYS A 84 16.99 -21.92 0.25
C CYS A 84 17.99 -21.51 -0.84
N GLY A 85 17.88 -20.27 -1.36
CA GLY A 85 18.84 -19.66 -2.28
C GLY A 85 19.01 -20.39 -3.62
N SER A 86 18.10 -21.30 -3.95
CA SER A 86 18.12 -22.05 -5.21
C SER A 86 17.65 -21.19 -6.37
N ALA A 87 18.30 -21.36 -7.54
CA ALA A 87 17.88 -20.76 -8.81
C ALA A 87 16.50 -21.24 -9.27
N ASP A 88 16.06 -22.39 -8.75
CA ASP A 88 14.76 -23.00 -9.04
C ASP A 88 13.71 -22.69 -7.96
N CYS A 89 14.02 -21.78 -7.03
CA CYS A 89 13.08 -21.33 -6.02
C CYS A 89 12.43 -20.01 -6.43
N ARG A 90 11.17 -20.09 -6.85
CA ARG A 90 10.36 -18.94 -7.28
C ARG A 90 10.33 -17.80 -6.27
N ILE A 91 10.36 -18.11 -4.96
CA ILE A 91 10.35 -17.10 -3.90
C ILE A 91 11.72 -16.40 -3.79
N CYS A 92 12.80 -17.18 -3.74
CA CYS A 92 14.15 -16.63 -3.61
C CYS A 92 14.59 -15.85 -4.86
N THR A 93 14.16 -16.26 -6.05
CA THR A 93 14.44 -15.52 -7.30
C THR A 93 13.65 -14.22 -7.37
N VAL A 94 12.36 -14.22 -7.03
CA VAL A 94 11.51 -13.02 -7.16
C VAL A 94 11.83 -12.00 -6.07
N PHE A 95 11.96 -12.43 -4.80
CA PHE A 95 12.12 -11.54 -3.65
C PHE A 95 13.56 -11.43 -3.14
N GLY A 96 14.50 -12.20 -3.70
CA GLY A 96 15.90 -12.18 -3.30
C GLY A 96 16.19 -12.93 -2.00
N PHE A 97 17.44 -12.88 -1.56
CA PHE A 97 17.89 -13.41 -0.26
C PHE A 97 19.27 -12.86 0.11
N ALA A 98 19.60 -12.91 1.40
CA ALA A 98 20.93 -12.56 1.91
C ALA A 98 21.50 -13.70 2.76
N ARG A 99 22.78 -14.04 2.60
CA ARG A 99 23.50 -15.08 3.37
C ARG A 99 24.77 -14.55 4.05
N GLY A 100 24.74 -13.29 4.46
CA GLY A 100 25.92 -12.65 5.08
C GLY A 100 27.13 -12.69 4.16
N GLY A 101 28.28 -13.13 4.68
CA GLY A 101 29.56 -13.20 3.94
C GLY A 101 29.59 -14.18 2.75
N GLN A 102 28.59 -15.06 2.62
CA GLN A 102 28.47 -15.99 1.48
C GLN A 102 27.75 -15.40 0.27
N GLY A 103 27.48 -14.08 0.31
CA GLY A 103 26.81 -13.34 -0.77
C GLY A 103 25.28 -13.30 -0.64
N GLY A 104 24.63 -12.85 -1.71
CA GLY A 104 23.18 -12.70 -1.76
C GLY A 104 22.71 -12.49 -3.19
N PHE A 105 21.40 -12.51 -3.36
CA PHE A 105 20.76 -12.25 -4.63
C PHE A 105 19.74 -11.13 -4.47
N ALA A 106 19.89 -10.07 -5.26
CA ALA A 106 18.87 -9.03 -5.34
C ALA A 106 17.67 -9.59 -6.12
N GLY A 107 16.49 -9.57 -5.51
CA GLY A 107 15.26 -10.08 -6.12
C GLY A 107 14.95 -9.44 -7.47
N LEU A 108 14.20 -10.18 -8.28
CA LEU A 108 13.75 -9.72 -9.60
C LEU A 108 12.57 -8.73 -9.50
N ALA A 109 11.82 -8.73 -8.40
CA ALA A 109 10.77 -7.75 -8.12
C ALA A 109 11.26 -6.67 -7.15
N ALA A 110 11.10 -5.41 -7.51
CA ALA A 110 11.34 -4.26 -6.65
C ALA A 110 10.03 -3.50 -6.44
N PHE A 111 9.73 -3.15 -5.19
CA PHE A 111 8.50 -2.47 -4.79
C PHE A 111 8.80 -1.02 -4.47
N SER A 112 8.03 -0.09 -5.05
CA SER A 112 7.98 1.29 -4.53
C SER A 112 7.18 1.33 -3.23
N ASP A 113 7.27 2.46 -2.53
CA ASP A 113 6.30 2.75 -1.47
C ASP A 113 4.89 2.91 -2.10
N ALA A 114 3.88 2.49 -1.35
CA ALA A 114 2.47 2.76 -1.66
C ALA A 114 2.05 4.09 -1.06
N HIS A 115 1.71 5.01 -1.95
CA HIS A 115 1.30 6.36 -1.62
C HIS A 115 -0.22 6.49 -1.69
N VAL A 116 -0.80 7.34 -0.84
CA VAL A 116 -2.22 7.66 -0.88
C VAL A 116 -2.53 8.41 -2.17
N LEU A 117 -3.41 7.84 -2.99
CA LEU A 117 -3.93 8.46 -4.20
C LEU A 117 -5.26 9.18 -3.94
N LEU A 118 -6.19 8.49 -3.26
CA LEU A 118 -7.47 9.06 -2.84
C LEU A 118 -7.72 8.77 -1.35
N PHE A 119 -8.00 9.84 -0.61
CA PHE A 119 -8.21 9.79 0.83
C PHE A 119 -9.67 10.09 1.19
N PRO A 120 -10.39 9.18 1.87
CA PRO A 120 -11.78 9.40 2.24
C PRO A 120 -11.88 10.39 3.41
N VAL A 121 -12.78 11.36 3.28
CA VAL A 121 -13.13 12.30 4.35
C VAL A 121 -14.64 12.28 4.56
N ALA A 122 -15.06 12.22 5.82
CA ALA A 122 -16.45 12.35 6.20
C ALA A 122 -16.88 13.82 6.07
N THR A 123 -17.97 14.07 5.33
CA THR A 123 -18.52 15.41 5.13
C THR A 123 -20.04 15.40 5.32
N ARG A 124 -20.67 16.58 5.33
CA ARG A 124 -22.14 16.69 5.41
C ARG A 124 -22.87 16.09 4.20
N GLU A 125 -22.20 15.90 3.08
CA GLU A 125 -22.74 15.27 1.87
C GLU A 125 -22.51 13.75 1.85
N GLY A 126 -21.97 13.19 2.94
CA GLY A 126 -21.42 11.85 3.01
C GLY A 126 -19.92 11.81 2.66
N PRO A 127 -19.36 10.63 2.41
CA PRO A 127 -17.93 10.50 2.11
C PRO A 127 -17.55 11.19 0.80
N VAL A 128 -16.43 11.91 0.83
CA VAL A 128 -15.76 12.52 -0.32
C VAL A 128 -14.33 12.02 -0.37
N TRP A 129 -13.84 11.65 -1.56
CA TRP A 129 -12.48 11.15 -1.74
C TRP A 129 -11.57 12.25 -2.28
N LEU A 130 -10.64 12.68 -1.45
CA LEU A 130 -9.76 13.78 -1.80
C LEU A 130 -8.49 13.28 -2.47
N THR A 131 -7.99 14.06 -3.42
CA THR A 131 -6.67 13.88 -4.03
C THR A 131 -6.00 15.24 -4.22
N CYS A 132 -4.80 15.26 -4.79
CA CYS A 132 -4.01 16.45 -5.03
C CYS A 132 -3.12 16.30 -6.28
N PRO A 133 -2.54 17.39 -6.80
CA PRO A 133 -1.62 17.35 -7.95
C PRO A 133 -0.55 16.26 -7.84
N THR A 134 0.17 16.19 -6.73
CA THR A 134 1.24 15.20 -6.55
C THR A 134 0.72 13.76 -6.54
N ALA A 135 -0.46 13.50 -5.97
CA ALA A 135 -1.08 12.18 -6.00
C ALA A 135 -1.55 11.81 -7.42
N LEU A 136 -2.17 12.75 -8.15
CA LEU A 136 -2.64 12.55 -9.52
C LEU A 136 -1.51 12.22 -10.51
N ARG A 137 -0.29 12.69 -10.27
CA ARG A 137 0.90 12.31 -11.07
C ARG A 137 1.14 10.79 -11.05
N LEU A 138 0.81 10.09 -9.96
CA LEU A 138 0.91 8.64 -9.89
C LEU A 138 -0.02 7.96 -10.91
N ALA A 139 -1.19 8.55 -11.14
CA ALA A 139 -2.17 8.14 -12.14
C ALA A 139 -1.90 8.74 -13.54
N GLY A 140 -0.74 9.37 -13.75
CA GLY A 140 -0.32 9.94 -15.04
C GLY A 140 -0.99 11.26 -15.39
N MET A 141 -1.52 12.00 -14.42
CA MET A 141 -2.18 13.29 -14.63
C MET A 141 -1.44 14.41 -13.90
N GLU A 142 -1.08 15.45 -14.64
CA GLU A 142 -0.53 16.68 -14.08
C GLU A 142 -1.60 17.77 -14.09
N THR A 143 -1.62 18.56 -13.02
CA THR A 143 -2.49 19.72 -12.87
C THR A 143 -1.84 20.68 -11.87
N ASP A 144 -2.21 21.95 -11.94
CA ASP A 144 -1.82 22.96 -10.97
C ASP A 144 -3.06 23.69 -10.48
N LEU A 145 -3.12 23.95 -9.18
CA LEU A 145 -4.34 24.40 -8.50
C LEU A 145 -4.04 25.52 -7.53
N SER A 146 -5.00 26.43 -7.40
CA SER A 146 -4.91 27.47 -6.38
C SER A 146 -5.10 26.87 -4.98
N ASP A 147 -4.51 27.53 -3.98
CA ASP A 147 -4.67 27.15 -2.57
C ASP A 147 -6.03 27.64 -2.03
N ASN A 148 -6.51 27.05 -0.93
CA ASN A 148 -7.77 27.43 -0.25
C ASN A 148 -9.08 27.16 -1.01
N VAL A 149 -9.07 26.28 -1.99
CA VAL A 149 -10.26 25.86 -2.74
C VAL A 149 -10.37 24.33 -2.76
N LEU A 150 -11.60 23.80 -2.67
CA LEU A 150 -11.90 22.41 -3.00
C LEU A 150 -12.44 22.34 -4.43
N TYR A 151 -11.66 21.76 -5.33
CA TYR A 151 -12.06 21.60 -6.72
C TYR A 151 -12.90 20.34 -6.95
N ARG A 152 -14.06 20.50 -7.59
CA ARG A 152 -14.99 19.41 -7.95
C ARG A 152 -15.46 19.54 -9.41
N GLY A 153 -16.30 18.60 -9.85
CA GLY A 153 -16.87 18.62 -11.21
C GLY A 153 -17.94 19.68 -11.43
N GLN A 154 -18.54 20.17 -10.35
CA GLN A 154 -19.53 21.24 -10.34
C GLN A 154 -19.32 22.09 -9.09
N PRO A 155 -19.60 23.41 -9.16
CA PRO A 155 -19.57 24.27 -7.99
C PRO A 155 -20.71 23.89 -7.03
N SER A 156 -20.51 24.15 -5.74
CA SER A 156 -21.53 23.89 -4.72
C SER A 156 -21.34 24.78 -3.49
N GLN A 157 -22.18 24.60 -2.48
CA GLN A 157 -22.01 25.30 -1.20
C GLN A 157 -20.66 24.95 -0.56
N PRO A 158 -20.04 25.86 0.20
CA PRO A 158 -18.82 25.58 0.93
C PRO A 158 -18.91 24.29 1.78
N LEU A 159 -17.87 23.45 1.70
CA LEU A 159 -17.85 22.11 2.28
C LEU A 159 -16.79 22.01 3.39
N ASN A 160 -17.16 21.36 4.49
CA ASN A 160 -16.26 21.07 5.62
C ASN A 160 -15.50 19.76 5.38
N LEU A 161 -14.17 19.80 5.49
CA LEU A 161 -13.26 18.65 5.45
C LEU A 161 -12.65 18.40 6.84
N GLY A 162 -13.53 18.18 7.82
CA GLY A 162 -13.20 18.20 9.24
C GLY A 162 -13.36 19.62 9.81
N TRP A 163 -12.28 20.18 10.35
CA TRP A 163 -12.26 21.54 10.92
C TRP A 163 -12.10 22.65 9.88
N LEU A 164 -11.80 22.30 8.63
CA LEU A 164 -11.53 23.25 7.55
C LEU A 164 -12.75 23.40 6.63
N LEU A 165 -13.31 24.62 6.55
CA LEU A 165 -14.36 24.99 5.60
C LEU A 165 -13.71 25.58 4.34
N LEU A 166 -14.02 25.03 3.16
CA LEU A 166 -13.49 25.52 1.88
C LEU A 166 -14.61 25.89 0.91
N PRO A 167 -14.45 26.94 0.09
CA PRO A 167 -15.29 27.15 -1.08
C PRO A 167 -15.12 25.98 -2.06
N VAL A 168 -16.20 25.64 -2.77
CA VAL A 168 -16.21 24.57 -3.77
C VAL A 168 -16.34 25.16 -5.17
N GLU A 169 -15.32 24.98 -5.98
CA GLU A 169 -15.25 25.50 -7.35
C GLU A 169 -15.14 24.36 -8.36
N GLN A 170 -15.49 24.66 -9.61
CA GLN A 170 -15.33 23.74 -10.71
C GLN A 170 -13.87 23.72 -11.18
N SER A 171 -13.30 22.54 -11.38
CA SER A 171 -12.00 22.40 -12.08
C SER A 171 -12.18 22.32 -13.59
N ASN A 172 -11.38 23.10 -14.33
CA ASN A 172 -11.29 23.00 -15.79
C ASN A 172 -10.73 21.64 -16.26
N GLU A 173 -9.98 20.94 -15.40
CA GLU A 173 -9.37 19.65 -15.70
C GLU A 173 -10.10 18.47 -15.06
N TRP A 174 -11.32 18.71 -14.56
CA TRP A 174 -12.10 17.69 -13.86
C TRP A 174 -12.27 16.40 -14.65
N ASN A 175 -12.64 16.50 -15.93
CA ASN A 175 -12.86 15.33 -16.78
C ASN A 175 -11.58 14.51 -16.94
N LYS A 176 -10.41 15.15 -17.07
CA LYS A 176 -9.12 14.46 -17.14
C LYS A 176 -8.79 13.77 -15.83
N ALA A 177 -8.99 14.45 -14.70
CA ALA A 177 -8.73 13.88 -13.38
C ALA A 177 -9.65 12.68 -13.11
N GLN A 178 -10.95 12.81 -13.41
CA GLN A 178 -11.92 11.73 -13.27
C GLN A 178 -11.57 10.54 -14.16
N GLN A 179 -11.16 10.78 -15.41
CA GLN A 179 -10.71 9.73 -16.32
C GLN A 179 -9.44 9.03 -15.82
N ALA A 180 -8.47 9.77 -15.28
CA ALA A 180 -7.26 9.20 -14.69
C ALA A 180 -7.59 8.26 -13.51
N ILE A 181 -8.55 8.65 -12.66
CA ILE A 181 -9.04 7.81 -11.56
C ILE A 181 -9.84 6.61 -12.07
N GLN A 182 -10.60 6.73 -13.15
CA GLN A 182 -11.29 5.58 -13.75
C GLN A 182 -10.30 4.59 -14.39
N ASN A 183 -9.22 5.08 -15.00
CA ASN A 183 -8.17 4.27 -15.64
C ASN A 183 -7.35 3.42 -14.66
N ILE A 184 -7.47 3.65 -13.36
CA ILE A 184 -6.88 2.78 -12.31
C ILE A 184 -7.92 1.83 -11.70
N ALA A 185 -9.09 1.70 -12.34
CA ALA A 185 -10.23 0.90 -11.89
C ALA A 185 -10.74 1.24 -10.48
N ALA A 186 -10.62 2.52 -10.05
CA ALA A 186 -11.29 2.97 -8.84
C ALA A 186 -12.82 2.77 -8.98
N PRO A 187 -13.52 2.38 -7.90
CA PRO A 187 -14.97 2.22 -7.95
C PRO A 187 -15.68 3.50 -8.42
N ALA A 188 -16.74 3.38 -9.23
CA ALA A 188 -17.44 4.52 -9.81
C ALA A 188 -17.88 5.56 -8.76
N TYR A 189 -18.41 5.09 -7.62
CA TYR A 189 -18.84 5.96 -6.51
C TYR A 189 -17.69 6.81 -5.92
N VAL A 190 -16.44 6.35 -6.02
CA VAL A 190 -15.26 7.11 -5.59
C VAL A 190 -14.96 8.22 -6.60
N ALA A 191 -14.92 7.89 -7.89
CA ALA A 191 -14.63 8.83 -8.96
C ALA A 191 -15.73 9.92 -9.10
N GLU A 192 -16.98 9.60 -8.77
CA GLU A 192 -18.11 10.54 -8.79
C GLU A 192 -18.10 11.49 -7.58
N ARG A 193 -17.59 11.04 -6.43
CA ARG A 193 -17.57 11.79 -5.18
C ARG A 193 -16.17 12.25 -4.78
N MET A 194 -15.27 12.40 -5.75
CA MET A 194 -13.94 12.89 -5.47
C MET A 194 -13.89 14.42 -5.30
N GLY A 195 -12.74 14.93 -4.88
CA GLY A 195 -12.40 16.34 -4.88
C GLY A 195 -10.89 16.52 -4.93
N ILE A 196 -10.43 17.65 -5.45
CA ILE A 196 -9.00 17.93 -5.61
C ILE A 196 -8.63 19.14 -4.77
N LEU A 197 -7.58 19.00 -3.97
CA LEU A 197 -6.99 20.06 -3.16
C LEU A 197 -5.59 20.41 -3.66
N SER A 198 -5.09 21.57 -3.26
CA SER A 198 -3.65 21.84 -3.33
C SER A 198 -2.86 20.79 -2.54
N ASP A 199 -1.60 20.52 -2.93
CA ASP A 199 -0.72 19.58 -2.23
C ASP A 199 -0.57 19.94 -0.73
N LYS A 200 -0.54 21.25 -0.44
CA LYS A 200 -0.45 21.79 0.92
C LYS A 200 -1.69 21.43 1.75
N LEU A 201 -2.89 21.74 1.27
CA LEU A 201 -4.12 21.43 2.01
C LEU A 201 -4.36 19.94 2.12
N PHE A 202 -4.04 19.18 1.08
CA PHE A 202 -4.21 17.73 1.08
C PHE A 202 -3.44 17.09 2.24
N SER A 203 -2.17 17.47 2.46
CA SER A 203 -1.40 16.96 3.59
C SER A 203 -2.06 17.27 4.94
N HIS A 204 -2.54 18.51 5.15
CA HIS A 204 -3.22 18.89 6.39
C HIS A 204 -4.54 18.13 6.60
N VAL A 205 -5.33 17.98 5.54
CA VAL A 205 -6.62 17.28 5.59
C VAL A 205 -6.41 15.79 5.88
N VAL A 206 -5.47 15.13 5.19
CA VAL A 206 -5.13 13.73 5.46
C VAL A 206 -4.74 13.58 6.93
N ASN A 207 -3.76 14.34 7.41
CA ASN A 207 -3.26 14.25 8.79
C ASN A 207 -4.33 14.49 9.86
N SER A 208 -5.30 15.37 9.57
CA SER A 208 -6.38 15.70 10.50
C SER A 208 -7.48 14.63 10.57
N ASN A 209 -7.62 13.81 9.53
CA ASN A 209 -8.73 12.87 9.35
C ASN A 209 -8.31 11.39 9.42
N LEU A 210 -7.10 11.11 9.90
CA LEU A 210 -6.67 9.73 10.16
C LEU A 210 -7.44 9.13 11.33
N GLU A 211 -7.68 7.84 11.24
CA GLU A 211 -8.35 7.12 12.30
C GLU A 211 -7.43 7.02 13.51
N THR A 212 -7.92 7.43 14.67
CA THR A 212 -7.22 7.30 15.95
C THR A 212 -8.10 6.48 16.88
N ARG A 213 -7.56 5.37 17.39
CA ARG A 213 -8.26 4.51 18.35
C ARG A 213 -7.47 4.39 19.63
N THR A 214 -8.20 4.18 20.72
CA THR A 214 -7.63 3.83 22.02
C THR A 214 -7.89 2.35 22.27
N SER A 215 -6.87 1.63 22.71
CA SER A 215 -6.95 0.23 23.14
C SER A 215 -6.59 0.14 24.61
N VAL A 216 -7.34 -0.67 25.33
CA VAL A 216 -7.12 -0.98 26.74
C VAL A 216 -7.04 -2.49 26.94
N SER A 217 -6.06 -2.95 27.71
CA SER A 217 -6.01 -4.31 28.26
C SER A 217 -6.85 -4.33 29.53
N ILE A 218 -7.71 -5.33 29.65
CA ILE A 218 -8.63 -5.48 30.79
C ILE A 218 -8.11 -6.61 31.68
N ASP A 219 -8.00 -6.34 32.97
CA ASP A 219 -7.74 -7.36 33.99
C ASP A 219 -8.98 -8.27 34.12
N PRO A 220 -8.86 -9.57 33.83
CA PRO A 220 -10.00 -10.48 33.87
C PRO A 220 -10.56 -10.71 35.28
N ALA A 221 -9.79 -10.47 36.34
CA ALA A 221 -10.23 -10.65 37.73
C ALA A 221 -11.10 -9.48 38.21
N THR A 222 -10.77 -8.25 37.81
CA THR A 222 -11.46 -7.04 38.25
C THR A 222 -12.43 -6.46 37.21
N GLY A 223 -12.26 -6.81 35.94
CA GLY A 223 -12.97 -6.21 34.82
C GLY A 223 -12.57 -4.75 34.53
N ALA A 224 -11.54 -4.23 35.21
CA ALA A 224 -11.03 -2.89 35.05
C ALA A 224 -9.85 -2.85 34.07
N ALA A 225 -9.43 -1.64 33.68
CA ALA A 225 -8.18 -1.47 32.95
C ALA A 225 -7.03 -2.03 33.77
N ASP A 226 -6.20 -2.85 33.12
CA ASP A 226 -5.00 -3.40 33.74
C ASP A 226 -4.08 -2.24 34.17
N ALA A 227 -3.58 -2.30 35.40
CA ALA A 227 -2.71 -1.28 35.97
C ALA A 227 -1.25 -1.40 35.50
N GLU A 228 -0.92 -2.47 34.77
CA GLU A 228 0.41 -2.66 34.19
C GLU A 228 0.76 -1.59 33.14
N LYS A 229 2.05 -1.24 33.08
CA LYS A 229 2.55 -0.27 32.09
C LYS A 229 2.31 -0.78 30.68
N GLY A 230 1.61 0.00 29.86
CA GLY A 230 1.29 -0.33 28.47
C GLY A 230 -0.10 -0.95 28.26
N ALA A 231 -0.90 -1.06 29.32
CA ALA A 231 -2.27 -1.53 29.23
C ALA A 231 -3.21 -0.55 28.50
N LEU A 232 -2.94 0.76 28.50
CA LEU A 232 -3.68 1.76 27.73
C LEU A 232 -2.76 2.39 26.69
N PHE A 233 -3.16 2.35 25.42
CA PHE A 233 -2.41 2.98 24.34
C PHE A 233 -3.31 3.40 23.18
N THR A 234 -2.83 4.39 22.44
CA THR A 234 -3.49 4.95 21.27
C THR A 234 -2.70 4.60 20.01
N TYR A 235 -3.41 4.42 18.90
CA TYR A 235 -2.78 4.15 17.62
C TYR A 235 -3.52 4.80 16.46
N GLU A 236 -2.77 5.10 15.43
CA GLU A 236 -3.26 5.70 14.19
C GLU A 236 -3.44 4.64 13.10
N ALA A 237 -4.39 4.82 12.19
CA ALA A 237 -4.55 4.00 11.01
C ALA A 237 -4.99 4.84 9.80
N LEU A 238 -4.60 4.39 8.61
CA LEU A 238 -5.27 4.84 7.38
C LEU A 238 -6.71 4.35 7.41
N PRO A 239 -7.72 5.21 7.19
CA PRO A 239 -9.11 4.80 7.16
C PRO A 239 -9.38 3.78 6.05
N ARG A 240 -10.39 2.93 6.28
CA ARG A 240 -10.98 2.12 5.21
C ARG A 240 -11.44 3.01 4.05
N SER A 241 -11.49 2.45 2.85
CA SER A 241 -11.77 3.12 1.57
C SER A 241 -10.68 4.09 1.09
N THR A 242 -9.53 4.16 1.76
CA THR A 242 -8.33 4.83 1.20
C THR A 242 -7.85 4.05 -0.03
N ILE A 243 -7.58 4.75 -1.12
CA ILE A 243 -6.97 4.16 -2.32
C ILE A 243 -5.49 4.52 -2.33
N LEU A 244 -4.66 3.50 -2.44
CA LEU A 244 -3.20 3.62 -2.51
C LEU A 244 -2.70 3.13 -3.86
N MET A 245 -1.60 3.70 -4.32
CA MET A 245 -0.95 3.31 -5.56
C MET A 245 0.55 3.10 -5.34
N TRP A 246 1.08 2.03 -5.94
CA TRP A 246 2.51 1.70 -5.94
C TRP A 246 2.90 1.04 -7.26
N ASP A 247 4.19 0.86 -7.45
CA ASP A 247 4.76 0.18 -8.59
C ASP A 247 5.51 -1.08 -8.17
N VAL A 248 5.39 -2.11 -9.00
CA VAL A 248 6.26 -3.27 -8.98
C VAL A 248 7.12 -3.23 -10.23
N THR A 249 8.43 -3.02 -10.06
CA THR A 249 9.39 -3.09 -11.15
C THR A 249 9.95 -4.51 -11.22
N CYS A 250 9.63 -5.23 -12.29
CA CYS A 250 10.14 -6.56 -12.56
C CYS A 250 11.34 -6.48 -13.50
N ARG A 251 12.46 -7.10 -13.12
CA ARG A 251 13.71 -7.13 -13.89
C ARG A 251 13.75 -8.32 -14.83
N ASN A 252 14.48 -8.20 -15.94
CA ASN A 252 14.56 -9.27 -16.95
C ASN A 252 15.32 -10.48 -16.38
N PRO A 253 14.67 -11.64 -16.16
CA PRO A 253 15.35 -12.79 -15.59
C PRO A 253 16.57 -13.25 -16.40
N ALA A 254 16.60 -13.00 -17.72
CA ALA A 254 17.71 -13.36 -18.60
C ALA A 254 19.05 -12.69 -18.24
N HIS A 255 19.01 -11.56 -17.54
CA HIS A 255 20.22 -10.81 -17.14
C HIS A 255 20.80 -11.26 -15.79
N PHE A 256 20.12 -12.13 -15.05
CA PHE A 256 20.49 -12.48 -13.68
C PHE A 256 20.77 -13.98 -13.52
N LYS A 257 21.72 -14.29 -12.64
CA LYS A 257 22.08 -15.67 -12.26
C LYS A 257 22.05 -15.79 -10.74
N VAL A 258 21.46 -16.87 -10.25
CA VAL A 258 21.47 -17.24 -8.83
C VAL A 258 22.51 -18.33 -8.65
N GLY A 259 23.57 -18.06 -7.88
CA GLY A 259 24.67 -19.02 -7.69
C GLY A 259 25.33 -19.47 -9.00
N GLY A 260 25.43 -18.58 -10.00
CA GLY A 260 25.99 -18.90 -11.32
C GLY A 260 25.02 -19.57 -12.30
N SER A 261 23.82 -19.99 -11.84
CA SER A 261 22.80 -20.64 -12.66
C SER A 261 21.70 -19.66 -13.08
N LYS A 262 21.15 -19.82 -14.29
CA LYS A 262 19.99 -19.03 -14.73
C LYS A 262 18.76 -19.43 -13.92
N ALA A 263 17.91 -18.48 -13.57
CA ALA A 263 16.61 -18.80 -12.97
C ALA A 263 15.76 -19.56 -13.99
N THR A 264 15.20 -20.71 -13.60
CA THR A 264 14.37 -21.53 -14.49
C THR A 264 12.88 -21.35 -14.25
N THR A 265 12.50 -20.94 -13.04
CA THR A 265 11.09 -20.82 -12.59
C THR A 265 10.37 -19.56 -13.06
N VAL A 266 11.12 -18.54 -13.46
CA VAL A 266 10.63 -17.28 -14.02
C VAL A 266 11.55 -16.86 -15.14
N LYS A 267 10.99 -16.63 -16.33
CA LYS A 267 11.72 -16.35 -17.57
C LYS A 267 11.44 -14.97 -18.14
N THR A 268 10.31 -14.38 -17.80
CA THR A 268 9.85 -13.07 -18.29
C THR A 268 9.49 -12.14 -17.12
N PHE A 269 9.34 -10.84 -17.40
CA PHE A 269 8.84 -9.88 -16.41
C PHE A 269 7.42 -10.22 -15.96
N ASP A 270 6.57 -10.70 -16.88
CA ASP A 270 5.18 -11.06 -16.59
C ASP A 270 5.11 -12.28 -15.66
N GLU A 271 6.01 -13.25 -15.82
CA GLU A 271 6.12 -14.38 -14.90
C GLU A 271 6.60 -13.93 -13.51
N VAL A 272 7.50 -12.94 -13.42
CA VAL A 272 7.89 -12.33 -12.13
C VAL A 272 6.69 -11.62 -11.49
N PHE A 273 5.94 -10.83 -12.26
CA PHE A 273 4.77 -10.13 -11.76
C PHE A 273 3.63 -11.09 -11.39
N THR A 274 3.49 -12.22 -12.09
CA THR A 274 2.51 -13.28 -11.77
C THR A 274 2.71 -13.82 -10.36
N VAL A 275 3.96 -13.96 -9.91
CA VAL A 275 4.28 -14.39 -8.54
C VAL A 275 3.83 -13.36 -7.51
N VAL A 276 3.97 -12.08 -7.84
CA VAL A 276 3.52 -10.98 -6.99
C VAL A 276 2.00 -10.90 -6.98
N SER A 277 1.34 -10.99 -8.14
CA SER A 277 -0.11 -10.86 -8.27
C SER A 277 -0.89 -12.02 -7.68
N ALA A 278 -0.29 -13.22 -7.60
CA ALA A 278 -0.85 -14.36 -6.88
C ALA A 278 -1.09 -14.06 -5.39
N THR A 279 -0.44 -13.04 -4.83
CA THR A 279 -0.60 -12.64 -3.42
C THR A 279 -1.75 -11.65 -3.18
N HIS A 280 -2.38 -11.11 -4.23
CA HIS A 280 -3.39 -10.05 -4.09
C HIS A 280 -4.62 -10.48 -3.29
N THR A 281 -5.07 -11.73 -3.44
CA THR A 281 -6.17 -12.29 -2.64
C THR A 281 -5.80 -12.40 -1.17
N TYR A 282 -4.53 -12.67 -0.85
CA TYR A 282 -4.03 -12.72 0.51
C TYR A 282 -4.00 -11.34 1.16
N PHE A 283 -3.71 -10.26 0.41
CA PHE A 283 -3.86 -8.89 0.94
C PHE A 283 -5.31 -8.60 1.35
N GLU A 284 -6.28 -9.08 0.58
CA GLU A 284 -7.69 -8.87 0.87
C GLU A 284 -8.17 -9.67 2.08
N HIS A 285 -7.63 -10.87 2.33
CA HIS A 285 -8.12 -11.76 3.39
C HIS A 285 -7.26 -11.80 4.65
N LEU A 286 -5.94 -11.69 4.52
CA LEU A 286 -4.98 -11.77 5.63
C LEU A 286 -4.40 -10.41 6.02
N GLY A 287 -4.49 -9.42 5.12
CA GLY A 287 -4.14 -8.02 5.37
C GLY A 287 -2.67 -7.67 5.21
N ILE A 288 -2.34 -6.42 5.51
CA ILE A 288 -0.99 -5.87 5.48
C ILE A 288 -0.76 -5.01 6.73
N GLY A 289 0.50 -4.89 7.16
CA GLY A 289 0.85 -4.14 8.37
C GLY A 289 0.59 -4.91 9.66
N GLY A 290 0.37 -4.19 10.75
CA GLY A 290 0.12 -4.73 12.08
C GLY A 290 -1.36 -4.83 12.42
N MET A 291 -1.65 -5.40 13.59
CA MET A 291 -2.99 -5.48 14.18
C MET A 291 -4.04 -6.25 13.34
N GLY A 292 -3.60 -7.20 12.50
CA GLY A 292 -4.50 -7.98 11.63
C GLY A 292 -5.63 -8.71 12.37
N THR A 293 -5.33 -9.32 13.52
CA THR A 293 -6.33 -10.00 14.37
C THR A 293 -7.32 -9.06 15.06
N ARG A 294 -7.15 -7.74 14.91
CA ARG A 294 -8.01 -6.68 15.45
C ARG A 294 -8.84 -5.99 14.35
N GLY A 295 -9.01 -6.64 13.20
CA GLY A 295 -9.81 -6.14 12.08
C GLY A 295 -9.13 -5.00 11.32
N MET A 296 -7.83 -5.13 11.06
CA MET A 296 -7.03 -4.15 10.32
C MET A 296 -6.25 -4.80 9.19
N GLY A 297 -5.86 -3.98 8.22
CA GLY A 297 -4.86 -4.33 7.22
C GLY A 297 -5.41 -4.90 5.92
N ARG A 298 -6.67 -5.33 5.85
CA ARG A 298 -7.23 -5.89 4.59
C ARG A 298 -7.22 -4.85 3.48
N LEU A 299 -6.57 -5.18 2.37
CA LEU A 299 -6.37 -4.34 1.20
C LEU A 299 -6.76 -5.13 -0.05
N ARG A 300 -7.79 -4.67 -0.77
CA ARG A 300 -8.19 -5.26 -2.06
C ARG A 300 -7.41 -4.61 -3.17
N VAL A 301 -6.67 -5.40 -3.95
CA VAL A 301 -6.02 -4.91 -5.16
C VAL A 301 -7.07 -4.73 -6.26
N LEU A 302 -7.14 -3.52 -6.83
CA LEU A 302 -8.05 -3.20 -7.91
C LEU A 302 -7.50 -3.81 -9.22
N PRO A 303 -8.38 -4.34 -10.09
CA PRO A 303 -7.95 -4.92 -11.35
C PRO A 303 -7.31 -3.84 -12.21
N THR A 304 -6.11 -4.09 -12.74
CA THR A 304 -5.57 -3.23 -13.80
C THR A 304 -6.50 -3.34 -14.99
N PRO A 305 -7.02 -2.25 -15.57
CA PRO A 305 -7.77 -2.36 -16.81
C PRO A 305 -6.84 -3.00 -17.84
N SER A 306 -7.20 -4.19 -18.33
CA SER A 306 -6.37 -4.88 -19.31
C SER A 306 -6.18 -3.94 -20.49
N SER A 307 -4.94 -3.77 -20.96
CA SER A 307 -4.75 -3.56 -22.39
C SER A 307 -5.55 -4.67 -23.07
N ALA A 308 -6.60 -4.28 -23.80
CA ALA A 308 -7.59 -5.17 -24.40
C ALA A 308 -6.98 -6.53 -24.78
N THR A 309 -7.45 -7.59 -24.14
CA THR A 309 -7.31 -8.92 -24.73
C THR A 309 -8.06 -8.85 -26.06
N PRO A 310 -7.45 -9.20 -27.21
CA PRO A 310 -8.21 -9.27 -28.45
C PRO A 310 -9.31 -10.30 -28.22
N ALA A 311 -10.56 -9.88 -28.40
CA ALA A 311 -11.69 -10.79 -28.41
C ALA A 311 -11.36 -11.90 -29.41
N THR A 312 -11.22 -13.12 -28.91
CA THR A 312 -11.23 -14.32 -29.75
C THR A 312 -12.62 -14.41 -30.34
N SER A 313 -12.72 -14.11 -31.63
CA SER A 313 -13.77 -14.57 -32.53
C SER A 313 -13.75 -16.09 -32.66
#